data_AF-A0A966KGW3-F1
#
_entry.id   AF-A0A966KGW3-F1
#
_cell.length_a   1.000
_cell.length_b   1.000
_cell.length_c   1.000
_cell.angle_alpha   90.00
_cell.angle_beta   90.00
_cell.angle_gamma   90.00
#
_symmetry.space_group_name_H-M   'P 1'
#
loop_
_entity.id
_entity.type
_entity.pdbx_description
1 polymer ?
#
loop_
_entity_poly.entity_id
_entity_poly.type
_entity_poly.pdbx_seq_one_letter_code
_entity_poly.pdbx_strand_id
1 'polypeptide(L)' 'MLDRIFPASDHFTIKEIDHVNRCVIVEDKELGLEIKLAWGAKELKSAAIVDQYEIRFVFTDGSDRIVKILS' A
#
# COMPACT_ATOMS: atom_id res chain seq x y z
N MET A 1 -24.25 2.06 12.90
CA MET A 1 -23.29 1.42 11.99
C MET A 1 -22.17 2.43 11.81
N LEU A 2 -21.08 2.25 12.55
CA LEU A 2 -19.97 3.22 12.58
C LEU A 2 -19.08 2.93 11.37
N ASP A 3 -19.28 3.68 10.29
CA ASP A 3 -18.30 3.81 9.23
C ASP A 3 -17.03 4.37 9.86
N ARG A 4 -16.08 3.48 10.13
CA ARG A 4 -14.71 3.81 10.53
C ARG A 4 -14.04 4.47 9.34
N ILE A 5 -14.32 5.76 9.16
CA ILE A 5 -13.52 6.66 8.34
C ILE A 5 -12.26 6.92 9.16
N PHE A 6 -11.36 5.94 9.21
CA PHE A 6 -9.99 6.24 9.57
C PHE A 6 -9.48 7.20 8.49
N PRO A 7 -8.97 8.38 8.84
CA PRO A 7 -8.34 9.23 7.85
C PRO A 7 -7.24 8.38 7.21
N ALA A 8 -7.34 8.13 5.90
CA ALA A 8 -6.24 7.55 5.16
C ALA A 8 -5.01 8.38 5.49
N SER A 9 -3.93 7.72 5.93
CA SER A 9 -2.69 8.39 6.33
C SER A 9 -2.35 9.48 5.32
N ASP A 10 -2.44 10.75 5.72
CA ASP A 10 -2.16 11.86 4.80
C ASP A 10 -0.66 11.94 4.45
N HIS A 11 0.16 11.28 5.28
CA HIS A 11 1.62 11.25 5.18
C HIS A 11 2.12 10.38 4.03
N PHE A 12 1.40 9.33 3.66
CA PHE A 12 1.80 8.44 2.58
C PHE A 12 0.88 8.54 1.38
N THR A 13 1.43 8.38 0.18
CA THR A 13 0.63 8.29 -1.04
C THR A 13 1.22 7.26 -1.98
N ILE A 14 0.35 6.44 -2.59
CA ILE A 14 0.77 5.51 -3.61
C ILE A 14 1.09 6.32 -4.87
N LYS A 15 2.35 6.35 -5.25
CA LYS A 15 2.83 7.06 -6.45
C LYS A 15 2.64 6.20 -7.70
N GLU A 16 3.01 4.92 -7.60
CA GLU A 16 3.02 4.00 -8.73
C GLU A 16 2.83 2.56 -8.26
N ILE A 17 2.21 1.75 -9.12
CA ILE A 17 2.12 0.30 -8.97
C ILE A 17 2.86 -0.32 -10.15
N ASP A 18 4.08 -0.82 -9.89
CA ASP A 18 4.93 -1.42 -10.91
C ASP A 18 4.68 -2.94 -10.96
N HIS A 19 3.87 -3.35 -11.93
CA HIS A 19 3.56 -4.76 -12.16
C HIS A 19 4.73 -5.57 -12.73
N VAL A 20 5.71 -4.92 -13.38
CA VAL A 20 6.89 -5.57 -13.95
C VAL A 20 7.84 -5.99 -12.83
N ASN A 21 8.15 -5.06 -11.92
CA ASN A 21 9.00 -5.31 -10.75
C ASN A 21 8.24 -5.84 -9.54
N ARG A 22 6.91 -5.94 -9.63
CA ARG A 22 6.00 -6.47 -8.59
C ARG A 22 6.09 -5.72 -7.26
N CYS A 23 6.14 -4.39 -7.34
CA CYS A 23 6.24 -3.52 -6.17
C CYS A 23 5.36 -2.27 -6.28
N VAL A 24 4.83 -1.83 -5.14
CA VAL A 24 4.15 -0.53 -5.02
C VAL A 24 5.19 0.49 -4.54
N ILE A 25 5.21 1.64 -5.20
CA ILE A 25 6.02 2.79 -4.80
C ILE A 25 5.12 3.71 -3.99
N VAL A 26 5.47 3.90 -2.72
CA VAL A 26 4.78 4.78 -1.79
C VAL A 26 5.70 5.96 -1.50
N GLU A 27 5.18 7.17 -1.59
CA GLU A 27 5.87 8.39 -1.22
C GLU A 27 5.48 8.80 0.20
N ASP A 28 6.49 9.07 1.03
CA ASP A 28 6.37 9.81 2.28
C ASP A 28 6.38 11.32 1.95
N LYS A 29 5.25 11.99 2.12
CA LYS A 29 5.10 13.42 1.83
C LYS A 29 5.86 14.31 2.79
N GLU A 30 6.13 13.86 4.01
CA GLU A 30 6.85 14.68 5.00
C GLU A 30 8.35 14.71 4.69
N LEU A 31 8.89 13.55 4.32
CA LEU A 31 10.31 13.38 4.07
C LEU A 31 10.69 13.48 2.59
N GLY A 32 9.70 13.43 1.69
CA GLY A 32 9.92 13.35 0.23
C GLY A 32 10.62 12.07 -0.19
N LEU A 33 10.44 10.98 0.56
CA LEU A 33 11.11 9.70 0.34
C LEU A 33 10.22 8.74 -0.43
N GLU A 34 10.82 7.96 -1.34
CA GLU A 34 10.14 6.88 -2.02
C GLU A 34 10.49 5.53 -1.41
N ILE A 35 9.46 4.78 -1.06
CA ILE A 35 9.53 3.48 -0.40
C ILE A 35 8.96 2.45 -1.36
N LYS A 36 9.75 1.41 -1.66
CA LYS A 36 9.35 0.31 -2.54
C LYS A 36 8.89 -0.88 -1.73
N LEU A 37 7.63 -1.26 -1.89
CA LEU A 37 7.01 -2.37 -1.17
C LEU A 37 6.67 -3.50 -2.14
N ALA A 38 7.42 -4.59 -2.07
CA ALA A 38 7.17 -5.78 -2.89
C ALA A 38 5.97 -6.57 -2.34
N TRP A 39 5.04 -6.96 -3.22
CA TRP A 39 3.87 -7.77 -2.83
C TRP A 39 4.08 -9.28 -3.07
N GLY A 40 5.16 -9.66 -3.74
CA GLY A 40 5.56 -11.06 -3.95
C GLY A 40 5.10 -11.65 -5.29
N ALA A 41 4.89 -12.97 -5.32
CA ALA A 41 4.67 -13.71 -6.57
C ALA A 41 3.22 -13.71 -7.09
N LYS A 42 2.27 -13.32 -6.25
CA LYS A 42 0.84 -13.27 -6.62
C LYS A 42 0.55 -12.05 -7.49
N GLU A 43 -0.46 -12.18 -8.34
CA GLU A 43 -0.93 -11.09 -9.17
C GLU A 43 -1.76 -10.11 -8.33
N LEU A 44 -1.30 -8.87 -8.28
CA LEU A 44 -1.95 -7.80 -7.53
C LEU A 44 -3.16 -7.28 -8.29
N LYS A 45 -4.30 -7.24 -7.61
CA LYS A 45 -5.54 -6.64 -8.10
C LYS A 45 -5.64 -5.16 -7.70
N SER A 46 -5.34 -4.84 -6.44
CA SER A 46 -5.32 -3.47 -5.95
C SER A 46 -4.43 -3.30 -4.73
N ALA A 47 -3.96 -2.08 -4.53
CA ALA A 47 -3.25 -1.66 -3.32
C ALA A 47 -3.92 -0.42 -2.74
N ALA A 48 -4.06 -0.36 -1.42
CA ALA A 48 -4.63 0.79 -0.72
C ALA A 48 -3.94 0.99 0.62
N ILE A 49 -3.66 2.25 0.96
CA ILE A 49 -3.22 2.62 2.31
C ILE A 49 -4.43 2.51 3.23
N VAL A 50 -4.34 1.65 4.24
CA VAL A 50 -5.46 1.33 5.14
C VAL A 50 -5.27 1.87 6.55
N ASP A 51 -4.04 2.25 6.91
CA ASP A 51 -3.70 2.86 8.20
C ASP A 51 -2.44 3.75 8.05
N GLN A 52 -2.02 4.42 9.14
CA GLN A 52 -0.94 5.40 9.18
C GLN A 52 0.35 4.92 8.50
N TYR A 53 0.70 3.65 8.70
CA TYR A 53 1.91 3.03 8.14
C TYR A 53 1.61 1.68 7.50
N GLU A 54 0.38 1.44 7.05
CA GLU A 54 -0.02 0.13 6.53
C GLU A 54 -0.64 0.24 5.13
N ILE A 55 -0.18 -0.65 4.26
CA ILE A 55 -0.74 -0.84 2.93
C ILE A 55 -1.33 -2.25 2.83
N ARG A 56 -2.54 -2.33 2.29
CA ARG A 56 -3.24 -3.57 1.99
C ARG A 56 -3.09 -3.88 0.51
N PHE A 57 -2.58 -5.06 0.22
CA PHE A 57 -2.57 -5.68 -1.10
C PHE A 57 -3.73 -6.64 -1.21
N VAL A 58 -4.55 -6.49 -2.25
CA VAL A 58 -5.60 -7.44 -2.62
C VAL A 58 -5.17 -8.12 -3.90
N PHE A 59 -5.23 -9.45 -3.93
CA PHE A 59 -4.78 -10.26 -5.06
C PHE A 59 -5.97 -10.75 -5.90
N THR A 60 -5.70 -11.17 -7.14
CA THR A 60 -6.72 -11.66 -8.07
C THR A 60 -7.38 -12.96 -7.60
N ASP A 61 -6.68 -13.75 -6.78
CA ASP A 61 -7.18 -14.99 -6.15
C ASP A 61 -8.16 -14.74 -4.98
N GLY A 62 -8.42 -13.46 -4.65
CA GLY A 62 -9.30 -13.07 -3.55
C GLY A 62 -8.62 -13.01 -2.18
N SER A 63 -7.36 -13.42 -2.07
CA SER A 63 -6.59 -13.23 -0.84
C SER A 63 -6.12 -11.79 -0.68
N ASP A 64 -5.78 -11.42 0.54
CA ASP A 64 -5.19 -10.13 0.85
C ASP A 64 -4.02 -10.24 1.83
N ARG A 65 -3.19 -9.19 1.85
CA ARG A 65 -2.04 -9.07 2.74
C ARG A 65 -1.89 -7.62 3.17
N ILE A 66 -1.71 -7.40 4.47
CA ILE A 66 -1.33 -6.09 5.01
C ILE A 66 0.16 -6.13 5.33
N VAL A 67 0.87 -5.07 4.94
CA VAL A 67 2.29 -4.88 5.20
C VAL A 67 2.55 -3.46 5.72
N LYS A 68 3.55 -3.34 6.58
CA LYS A 68 4.02 -2.06 7.08
C LYS A 68 4.86 -1.34 6.03
N ILE A 69 4.63 -0.04 5.89
CA ILE A 69 5.35 0.86 4.98
C ILE A 69 6.75 1.13 5.52
N LEU A 70 6.87 1.33 6.84
CA LEU A 70 8.13 1.49 7.56
C LEU A 70 8.25 0.37 8.60
N SER A 71 9.37 -0.34 8.59
CA SER A 71 9.74 -1.35 9.60
C SER A 71 11.14 -1.11 10.12
#